data_AF-F0X0E1-F1
#
_entry.id   AF-F0X0E1-F1
#
_cell.length_a   1.000
_cell.length_b   1.000
_cell.length_c   1.000
_cell.angle_alpha   90.00
_cell.angle_beta   90.00
_cell.angle_gamma   90.00
#
_symmetry.space_group_name_H-M   'P 1'
#
loop_
_entity.id
_entity.type
_entity.pdbx_description
1 polymer ?
#
loop_
_entity_poly.entity_id
_entity_poly.type
_entity_poly.pdbx_seq_one_letter_code
_entity_poly.pdbx_strand_id
1 'polypeptide(L)'
;MKDITKLLGAVFISTVVAKVSLPYDGSFNKVTLENIGKVYMLHIFEQRKTEQGKNLSRYLDLSIEPRTFNGKKEAVCQINVDNLSIFTEQINFRRSECVQIFEVVERVWLTFSFQLPVELHSNQFTWQIAFTESHCWEARLQPSDDGSTQLQLLSKNNYEKPVWKDTLAYKTWYNVGVFVTSTSSQFYLSTGDDLLEFAGEDTASNCEITGDSFGEHHFGFLSFQEGKHAEMNTTESIWFTKLEVLVEEQEQVEEQVVVLVEEQVEELVEELVEELVEEQEQVEVLVEEQEQVEEQVVVLVEEQVEDQVEELVEEQEQVEVLVEEVRVEAQEDMVLGLWMEEVSVDHHLQQKVNAF
;
A
#
# COMPACT_ATOMS: atom_id res chain seq x y z
N MET A 1 -77.00 3.04 9.18
CA MET A 1 -76.07 4.18 9.10
C MET A 1 -74.67 3.60 9.22
N LYS A 2 -73.85 3.78 8.19
CA LYS A 2 -72.60 3.04 7.97
C LYS A 2 -71.45 3.61 8.80
N ASP A 3 -70.62 2.68 9.28
CA ASP A 3 -69.42 2.86 10.07
C ASP A 3 -68.39 3.82 9.47
N ILE A 4 -67.84 4.63 10.37
CA ILE A 4 -66.61 5.39 10.24
C ILE A 4 -65.48 4.49 10.75
N THR A 5 -64.62 3.94 9.87
CA THR A 5 -63.20 3.68 10.21
C THR A 5 -62.37 3.25 9.00
N LYS A 6 -61.08 3.64 9.05
CA LYS A 6 -59.89 3.19 8.28
C LYS A 6 -59.60 3.96 6.98
N LEU A 7 -58.36 4.35 6.70
CA LEU A 7 -57.12 4.45 7.47
C LEU A 7 -56.14 5.23 6.57
N LEU A 8 -55.27 6.01 7.20
CA LEU A 8 -54.07 6.67 6.69
C LEU A 8 -53.40 6.01 5.47
N GLY A 9 -53.19 6.78 4.41
CA GLY A 9 -52.06 6.64 3.51
C GLY A 9 -51.14 7.83 3.76
N ALA A 10 -50.05 7.60 4.49
CA ALA A 10 -49.06 8.61 4.81
C ALA A 10 -48.52 9.25 3.53
N VAL A 11 -48.65 10.57 3.41
CA VAL A 11 -47.80 11.34 2.52
C VAL A 11 -46.43 11.32 3.19
N PHE A 12 -45.55 10.40 2.77
CA PHE A 12 -44.12 10.57 2.98
C PHE A 12 -43.71 11.73 2.08
N ILE A 13 -43.81 12.96 2.60
CA ILE A 13 -42.90 14.01 2.19
C ILE A 13 -41.55 13.50 2.69
N SER A 14 -40.74 12.93 1.79
CA SER A 14 -39.35 12.65 2.13
C SER A 14 -38.75 13.98 2.58
N THR A 15 -38.41 13.99 3.85
CA THR A 15 -37.75 15.05 4.60
C THR A 15 -36.58 15.61 3.81
N VAL A 16 -36.53 16.94 3.73
CA VAL A 16 -35.33 17.80 3.62
C VAL A 16 -34.12 17.12 2.96
N VAL A 17 -33.81 17.58 1.74
CA VAL A 17 -32.47 17.52 1.15
C VAL A 17 -31.47 17.91 2.22
N ALA A 18 -30.85 16.92 2.87
CA ALA A 18 -29.92 17.19 3.95
C ALA A 18 -28.61 17.59 3.29
N LYS A 19 -28.49 18.87 2.94
CA LYS A 19 -27.20 19.51 2.72
C LYS A 19 -26.32 19.15 3.93
N VAL A 20 -25.23 18.42 3.70
CA VAL A 20 -24.35 17.93 4.77
C VAL A 20 -23.13 18.82 4.90
N SER A 21 -22.70 19.04 6.14
CA SER A 21 -21.44 19.73 6.42
C SER A 21 -20.25 18.80 6.18
N LEU A 22 -19.09 19.39 5.91
CA LEU A 22 -17.82 18.68 5.79
C LEU A 22 -17.11 18.58 7.17
N PRO A 23 -16.28 17.55 7.42
CA PRO A 23 -15.98 16.42 6.54
C PRO A 23 -17.16 15.45 6.40
N TYR A 24 -17.21 14.75 5.28
CA TYR A 24 -18.24 13.78 4.95
C TYR A 24 -17.62 12.46 4.47
N ASP A 25 -18.04 11.37 5.11
CA ASP A 25 -17.72 10.01 4.73
C ASP A 25 -18.91 9.42 3.96
N GLY A 26 -18.73 9.30 2.64
CA GLY A 26 -19.66 8.60 1.76
C GLY A 26 -19.21 7.19 1.43
N SER A 27 -18.20 6.64 2.11
CA SER A 27 -17.80 5.26 1.89
C SER A 27 -19.01 4.34 2.04
N PHE A 28 -19.07 3.28 1.24
CA PHE A 28 -20.16 2.31 1.31
C PHE A 28 -20.02 1.37 2.54
N ASN A 29 -19.14 1.71 3.48
CA ASN A 29 -18.88 0.92 4.66
C ASN A 29 -20.14 0.88 5.54
N LYS A 30 -20.62 -0.34 5.83
CA LYS A 30 -21.87 -0.58 6.59
C LYS A 30 -23.13 -0.01 5.92
N VAL A 31 -23.06 0.36 4.64
CA VAL A 31 -24.20 0.76 3.83
C VAL A 31 -24.89 -0.49 3.29
N THR A 32 -26.23 -0.49 3.35
CA THR A 32 -27.11 -1.51 2.79
C THR A 32 -28.17 -0.85 1.91
N LEU A 33 -28.86 -1.61 1.05
CA LEU A 33 -29.97 -1.07 0.26
C LEU A 33 -31.10 -0.47 1.12
N GLU A 34 -31.24 -0.91 2.38
CA GLU A 34 -32.25 -0.39 3.30
C GLU A 34 -31.85 0.95 3.93
N ASN A 35 -30.55 1.22 4.08
CA ASN A 35 -30.06 2.40 4.78
C ASN A 35 -29.35 3.42 3.86
N ILE A 36 -29.10 3.08 2.59
CA ILE A 36 -28.35 3.94 1.66
C ILE A 36 -28.99 5.32 1.50
N GLY A 37 -30.32 5.44 1.61
CA GLY A 37 -31.03 6.73 1.60
C GLY A 37 -30.69 7.68 2.75
N LYS A 38 -29.97 7.20 3.78
CA LYS A 38 -29.42 8.02 4.87
C LYS A 38 -28.06 8.62 4.52
N VAL A 39 -27.36 8.01 3.58
CA VAL A 39 -26.02 8.42 3.13
C VAL A 39 -26.15 9.24 1.85
N TYR A 40 -27.00 8.80 0.92
CA TYR A 40 -27.20 9.42 -0.39
C TYR A 40 -28.65 9.77 -0.65
N MET A 41 -28.85 10.82 -1.42
CA MET A 41 -30.11 11.11 -2.09
C MET A 41 -30.29 10.17 -3.27
N LEU A 42 -31.43 9.48 -3.33
CA LEU A 42 -31.73 8.45 -4.33
C LEU A 42 -32.80 8.88 -5.34
N HIS A 43 -33.07 10.19 -5.43
CA HIS A 43 -34.15 10.71 -6.24
C HIS A 43 -34.01 10.35 -7.73
N ILE A 44 -32.78 10.23 -8.25
CA ILE A 44 -32.48 9.77 -9.62
C ILE A 44 -33.00 8.34 -9.88
N PHE A 45 -33.06 7.49 -8.85
CA PHE A 45 -33.65 6.16 -8.92
C PHE A 45 -35.16 6.18 -8.65
N GLU A 46 -35.58 6.86 -7.58
CA GLU A 46 -36.96 6.82 -7.07
C GLU A 46 -37.98 7.51 -7.99
N GLN A 47 -37.54 8.50 -8.76
CA GLN A 47 -38.40 9.29 -9.65
C GLN A 47 -38.35 8.82 -11.11
N ARG A 48 -37.93 7.57 -11.35
CA ARG A 48 -37.91 7.00 -12.71
C ARG A 48 -39.30 6.73 -13.24
N LYS A 49 -39.40 6.72 -14.58
CA LYS A 49 -40.66 6.59 -15.31
C LYS A 49 -41.43 5.29 -15.04
N THR A 50 -40.74 4.20 -14.75
CA THR A 50 -41.34 2.86 -14.60
C THR A 50 -41.04 2.28 -13.22
N GLU A 51 -41.95 1.47 -12.68
CA GLU A 51 -41.74 0.80 -11.38
C GLU A 51 -40.53 -0.14 -11.39
N GLN A 52 -40.28 -0.83 -12.52
CA GLN A 52 -39.07 -1.62 -12.72
C GLN A 52 -37.81 -0.74 -12.71
N GLY A 53 -37.90 0.47 -13.28
CA GLY A 53 -36.86 1.49 -13.23
C GLY A 53 -36.52 1.94 -11.81
N LYS A 54 -37.51 1.99 -10.91
CA LYS A 54 -37.36 2.43 -9.52
C LYS A 54 -36.79 1.36 -8.57
N ASN A 55 -36.67 0.11 -9.00
CA ASN A 55 -36.19 -0.97 -8.14
C ASN A 55 -34.68 -0.82 -7.86
N LEU A 56 -34.31 -0.32 -6.67
CA LEU A 56 -32.92 -0.09 -6.26
C LEU A 56 -32.04 -1.33 -6.41
N SER A 57 -32.50 -2.53 -6.05
CA SER A 57 -31.72 -3.78 -6.14
C SER A 57 -31.33 -4.18 -7.57
N ARG A 58 -31.96 -3.59 -8.59
CA ARG A 58 -31.55 -3.75 -9.99
C ARG A 58 -30.34 -2.88 -10.34
N TYR A 59 -30.19 -1.75 -9.67
CA TYR A 59 -29.23 -0.71 -10.04
C TYR A 59 -28.10 -0.52 -9.04
N LEU A 60 -28.25 -1.02 -7.83
CA LEU A 60 -27.28 -0.93 -6.76
C LEU A 60 -27.02 -2.32 -6.22
N ASP A 61 -25.74 -2.70 -6.18
CA ASP A 61 -25.28 -3.94 -5.57
C ASP A 61 -24.12 -3.63 -4.62
N LEU A 62 -24.36 -3.87 -3.33
CA LEU A 62 -23.41 -3.67 -2.22
C LEU A 62 -22.82 -5.01 -1.74
N SER A 63 -23.08 -6.11 -2.46
CA SER A 63 -22.52 -7.43 -2.17
C SER A 63 -21.18 -7.70 -2.86
N ILE A 64 -20.68 -6.71 -3.61
CA ILE A 64 -19.37 -6.77 -4.26
C ILE A 64 -18.30 -6.95 -3.18
N GLU A 65 -17.32 -7.81 -3.47
CA GLU A 65 -16.22 -8.07 -2.56
C GLU A 65 -15.49 -6.75 -2.20
N PRO A 66 -15.23 -6.49 -0.91
CA PRO A 66 -14.50 -5.29 -0.50
C PRO A 66 -13.13 -5.22 -1.17
N ARG A 67 -12.75 -4.01 -1.58
CA ARG A 67 -11.41 -3.73 -2.03
C ARG A 67 -10.49 -3.58 -0.82
N THR A 68 -9.23 -3.98 -0.92
CA THR A 68 -8.19 -3.53 0.01
C THR A 68 -7.41 -2.41 -0.66
N PHE A 69 -7.26 -1.27 -0.01
CA PHE A 69 -6.50 -0.11 -0.47
C PHE A 69 -5.65 0.41 0.70
N ASN A 70 -4.34 0.48 0.54
CA ASN A 70 -3.39 0.86 1.61
C ASN A 70 -3.66 0.14 2.95
N GLY A 71 -3.83 -1.18 2.90
CA GLY A 71 -4.11 -2.02 4.08
C GLY A 71 -5.53 -1.92 4.65
N LYS A 72 -6.37 -1.00 4.17
CA LYS A 72 -7.74 -0.81 4.66
C LYS A 72 -8.75 -1.47 3.73
N LYS A 73 -9.71 -2.19 4.31
CA LYS A 73 -10.84 -2.76 3.54
C LYS A 73 -11.92 -1.71 3.33
N GLU A 74 -12.29 -1.51 2.08
CA GLU A 74 -13.27 -0.54 1.64
C GLU A 74 -14.44 -1.27 0.96
N ALA A 75 -15.67 -1.03 1.41
CA ALA A 75 -16.84 -1.58 0.77
C ALA A 75 -17.03 -1.01 -0.65
N VAL A 76 -17.49 -1.85 -1.57
CA VAL A 76 -17.68 -1.50 -2.98
C VAL A 76 -19.18 -1.49 -3.31
N CYS A 77 -19.62 -0.46 -4.03
CA CYS A 77 -20.96 -0.38 -4.59
C CYS A 77 -20.89 -0.46 -6.11
N GLN A 78 -21.57 -1.44 -6.71
CA GLN A 78 -21.82 -1.45 -8.14
C GLN A 78 -23.07 -0.62 -8.46
N ILE A 79 -22.93 0.30 -9.41
CA ILE A 79 -24.02 1.09 -9.97
C ILE A 79 -24.25 0.66 -11.42
N ASN A 80 -25.47 0.24 -11.73
CA ASN A 80 -25.86 -0.17 -13.08
C ASN A 80 -26.70 0.91 -13.77
N VAL A 81 -26.61 0.98 -15.10
CA VAL A 81 -27.48 1.83 -15.94
C VAL A 81 -27.96 1.06 -17.16
N ASP A 82 -29.23 1.25 -17.55
CA ASP A 82 -29.87 0.57 -18.67
C ASP A 82 -31.00 1.42 -19.30
N ASN A 83 -31.75 0.84 -20.24
CA ASN A 83 -32.88 1.50 -20.89
C ASN A 83 -34.03 1.97 -20.01
N LEU A 84 -34.16 1.42 -18.81
CA LEU A 84 -35.21 1.81 -17.86
C LEU A 84 -34.74 2.93 -16.93
N SER A 85 -33.46 3.33 -17.02
CA SER A 85 -32.83 4.38 -16.23
C SER A 85 -33.17 5.78 -16.75
N ILE A 86 -34.47 6.05 -16.90
CA ILE A 86 -35.04 7.33 -17.37
C ILE A 86 -35.60 8.08 -16.18
N PHE A 87 -34.91 9.16 -15.78
CA PHE A 87 -35.36 10.05 -14.73
C PHE A 87 -36.55 10.89 -15.21
N THR A 88 -37.67 10.81 -14.51
CA THR A 88 -38.91 11.53 -14.85
C THR A 88 -39.30 11.36 -16.34
N GLU A 89 -39.39 12.46 -17.10
CA GLU A 89 -39.71 12.47 -18.53
C GLU A 89 -38.50 12.81 -19.42
N GLN A 90 -37.28 12.75 -18.87
CA GLN A 90 -36.03 13.09 -19.58
C GLN A 90 -35.60 11.99 -20.55
N ILE A 91 -36.24 11.92 -21.73
CA ILE A 91 -35.97 10.88 -22.74
C ILE A 91 -34.58 10.98 -23.41
N ASN A 92 -33.94 12.13 -23.27
CA ASN A 92 -32.61 12.48 -23.77
C ASN A 92 -31.47 11.97 -22.87
N PHE A 93 -31.79 11.43 -21.68
CA PHE A 93 -30.80 10.97 -20.72
C PHE A 93 -30.95 9.47 -20.39
N ARG A 94 -29.85 8.88 -19.96
CA ARG A 94 -29.81 7.63 -19.18
C ARG A 94 -28.96 7.86 -17.94
N ARG A 95 -29.56 7.65 -16.75
CA ARG A 95 -29.00 8.12 -15.48
C ARG A 95 -29.23 7.17 -14.32
N SER A 96 -28.15 6.83 -13.62
CA SER A 96 -28.13 6.08 -12.36
C SER A 96 -27.06 6.68 -11.47
N GLU A 97 -27.44 7.48 -10.49
CA GLU A 97 -26.49 8.24 -9.68
C GLU A 97 -26.90 8.26 -8.21
N CYS A 98 -25.94 7.99 -7.33
CA CYS A 98 -26.01 8.37 -5.94
C CYS A 98 -25.68 9.87 -5.84
N VAL A 99 -26.53 10.65 -5.18
CA VAL A 99 -26.38 12.11 -5.09
C VAL A 99 -26.15 12.53 -3.65
N GLN A 100 -25.34 13.56 -3.42
CA GLN A 100 -25.21 14.22 -2.12
C GLN A 100 -24.98 15.72 -2.31
N ILE A 101 -25.47 16.55 -1.39
CA ILE A 101 -25.26 18.00 -1.40
C ILE A 101 -24.34 18.38 -0.25
N PHE A 102 -23.19 18.96 -0.58
CA PHE A 102 -22.21 19.43 0.40
C PHE A 102 -22.35 20.92 0.69
N GLU A 103 -22.13 21.30 1.94
CA GLU A 103 -21.94 22.69 2.35
C GLU A 103 -20.47 23.09 2.19
N VAL A 104 -20.16 23.78 1.10
CA VAL A 104 -18.82 24.27 0.78
C VAL A 104 -18.76 25.79 0.99
N VAL A 105 -17.73 26.25 1.71
CA VAL A 105 -17.55 27.66 2.08
C VAL A 105 -16.43 28.32 1.27
N GLU A 106 -15.23 27.74 1.26
CA GLU A 106 -14.05 28.35 0.60
C GLU A 106 -13.30 27.41 -0.33
N ARG A 107 -13.28 26.12 -0.02
CA ARG A 107 -12.59 25.09 -0.77
C ARG A 107 -13.18 23.73 -0.43
N VAL A 108 -12.94 22.75 -1.30
CA VAL A 108 -13.29 21.35 -1.05
C VAL A 108 -12.22 20.42 -1.61
N TRP A 109 -11.89 19.40 -0.85
CA TRP A 109 -11.12 18.25 -1.30
C TRP A 109 -12.04 17.04 -1.35
N LEU A 110 -12.12 16.39 -2.50
CA LEU A 110 -12.98 15.23 -2.71
C LEU A 110 -12.15 14.10 -3.28
N THR A 111 -12.33 12.90 -2.73
CA THR A 111 -11.74 11.68 -3.28
C THR A 111 -12.81 10.65 -3.56
N PHE A 112 -12.58 9.86 -4.60
CA PHE A 112 -13.38 8.68 -4.93
C PHE A 112 -12.53 7.71 -5.73
N SER A 113 -12.88 6.44 -5.65
CA SER A 113 -12.26 5.39 -6.44
C SER A 113 -13.31 4.69 -7.28
N PHE A 114 -12.96 4.37 -8.52
CA PHE A 114 -13.86 3.62 -9.40
C PHE A 114 -13.14 2.56 -10.24
N GLN A 115 -13.92 1.58 -10.70
CA GLN A 115 -13.47 0.56 -11.63
C GLN A 115 -14.62 0.21 -12.58
N LEU A 116 -14.29 0.01 -13.86
CA LEU A 116 -15.19 -0.68 -14.79
C LEU A 116 -14.83 -2.17 -14.81
N PRO A 117 -15.69 -3.06 -14.26
CA PRO A 117 -15.39 -4.49 -14.16
C PRO A 117 -15.39 -5.20 -15.53
N VAL A 118 -16.06 -4.61 -16.52
CA VAL A 118 -16.17 -5.09 -17.90
C VAL A 118 -16.05 -3.92 -18.87
N GLU A 119 -15.75 -4.23 -20.12
CA GLU A 119 -15.77 -3.24 -21.20
C GLU A 119 -17.16 -2.63 -21.37
N LEU A 120 -17.23 -1.34 -21.67
CA LEU A 120 -18.49 -0.71 -22.04
C LEU A 120 -18.96 -1.32 -23.37
N HIS A 121 -20.21 -1.73 -23.42
CA HIS A 121 -20.76 -2.40 -24.60
C HIS A 121 -21.06 -1.43 -25.74
N SER A 122 -21.26 -0.16 -25.43
CA SER A 122 -21.53 0.89 -26.40
C SER A 122 -20.40 1.91 -26.45
N ASN A 123 -19.77 2.01 -27.62
CA ASN A 123 -18.86 3.11 -27.97
C ASN A 123 -19.62 4.37 -28.45
N GLN A 124 -20.94 4.43 -28.28
CA GLN A 124 -21.77 5.56 -28.73
C GLN A 124 -22.08 6.54 -27.60
N PHE A 125 -21.85 6.14 -26.36
CA PHE A 125 -22.24 6.91 -25.19
C PHE A 125 -21.02 7.49 -24.50
N THR A 126 -21.07 8.79 -24.29
CA THR A 126 -20.24 9.44 -23.29
C THR A 126 -20.92 9.29 -21.94
N TRP A 127 -20.16 8.88 -20.93
CA TRP A 127 -20.63 8.79 -19.57
C TRP A 127 -19.96 9.82 -18.66
N GLN A 128 -20.73 10.67 -18.00
CA GLN A 128 -20.28 11.43 -16.84
C GLN A 128 -20.42 10.52 -15.63
N ILE A 129 -19.34 10.31 -14.89
CA ILE A 129 -19.30 9.30 -13.83
C ILE A 129 -19.16 9.87 -12.42
N ALA A 130 -18.53 11.04 -12.30
CA ALA A 130 -18.52 11.84 -11.08
C ALA A 130 -18.50 13.31 -11.47
N PHE A 131 -19.44 14.11 -10.98
CA PHE A 131 -19.56 15.52 -11.36
C PHE A 131 -20.41 16.31 -10.37
N THR A 132 -20.25 17.63 -10.36
CA THR A 132 -21.21 18.54 -9.72
C THR A 132 -22.35 18.88 -10.66
N GLU A 133 -23.55 19.20 -10.18
CA GLU A 133 -24.66 19.67 -11.02
C GLU A 133 -24.29 20.95 -11.82
N SER A 134 -23.42 21.81 -11.26
CA SER A 134 -22.85 22.97 -11.96
C SER A 134 -21.85 22.62 -13.07
N HIS A 135 -21.42 21.37 -13.12
CA HIS A 135 -20.28 20.86 -13.90
C HIS A 135 -19.01 21.71 -13.76
N CYS A 136 -18.75 22.25 -12.56
CA CYS A 136 -17.48 22.90 -12.24
C CYS A 136 -16.31 21.94 -12.44
N TRP A 137 -16.48 20.68 -12.07
CA TRP A 137 -15.57 19.60 -12.40
C TRP A 137 -16.35 18.34 -12.80
N GLU A 138 -15.71 17.47 -13.59
CA GLU A 138 -16.30 16.22 -14.05
C GLU A 138 -15.19 15.19 -14.35
N ALA A 139 -15.38 13.96 -13.88
CA ALA A 139 -14.75 12.77 -14.42
C ALA A 139 -15.72 12.10 -15.40
N ARG A 140 -15.24 11.76 -16.60
CA ARG A 140 -16.06 11.17 -17.65
C ARG A 140 -15.32 10.09 -18.44
N LEU A 141 -16.11 9.23 -19.06
CA LEU A 141 -15.69 8.21 -20.00
C LEU A 141 -16.15 8.61 -21.39
N GLN A 142 -15.21 8.75 -22.31
CA GLN A 142 -15.47 9.19 -23.69
C GLN A 142 -15.00 8.11 -24.67
N PRO A 143 -15.89 7.59 -25.53
CA PRO A 143 -15.47 6.73 -26.63
C PRO A 143 -14.49 7.45 -27.56
N SER A 144 -13.48 6.71 -28.02
CA SER A 144 -12.47 7.17 -28.98
C SER A 144 -12.69 6.54 -30.35
N ASP A 145 -12.16 7.18 -31.39
CA ASP A 145 -12.30 6.73 -32.79
C ASP A 145 -11.66 5.35 -33.04
N ASP A 146 -10.66 4.97 -32.23
CA ASP A 146 -10.00 3.67 -32.30
C ASP A 146 -10.78 2.54 -31.58
N GLY A 147 -11.95 2.86 -31.03
CA GLY A 147 -12.80 1.93 -30.29
C GLY A 147 -12.44 1.80 -28.81
N SER A 148 -11.38 2.46 -28.33
CA SER A 148 -11.06 2.52 -26.90
C SER A 148 -11.96 3.51 -26.16
N THR A 149 -11.96 3.44 -24.83
CA THR A 149 -12.59 4.45 -23.96
C THR A 149 -11.51 5.30 -23.32
N GLN A 150 -11.67 6.62 -23.33
CA GLN A 150 -10.81 7.55 -22.59
C GLN A 150 -11.44 7.93 -21.26
N LEU A 151 -10.66 7.94 -20.19
CA LEU A 151 -10.98 8.69 -18.98
C LEU A 151 -10.54 10.14 -19.18
N GLN A 152 -11.42 11.08 -18.88
CA GLN A 152 -11.11 12.51 -18.93
C GLN A 152 -11.51 13.19 -17.63
N LEU A 153 -10.65 14.08 -17.16
CA LEU A 153 -10.90 14.98 -16.03
C LEU A 153 -11.05 16.41 -16.57
N LEU A 154 -12.19 17.02 -16.30
CA LEU A 154 -12.59 18.30 -16.86
C LEU A 154 -12.80 19.33 -15.77
N SER A 155 -12.49 20.58 -16.10
CA SER A 155 -13.02 21.76 -15.41
C SER A 155 -14.03 22.49 -16.32
N LYS A 156 -15.12 22.97 -15.74
CA LYS A 156 -16.18 23.78 -16.36
C LYS A 156 -16.73 23.28 -17.71
N ASN A 157 -17.05 22.00 -17.85
CA ASN A 157 -17.52 21.45 -19.13
C ASN A 157 -16.58 21.70 -20.33
N ASN A 158 -15.28 21.91 -20.12
CA ASN A 158 -14.36 22.19 -21.22
C ASN A 158 -13.94 20.88 -21.94
N TYR A 159 -14.85 20.33 -22.74
CA TYR A 159 -14.67 19.05 -23.44
C TYR A 159 -13.54 19.08 -24.48
N GLU A 160 -13.22 20.26 -25.02
CA GLU A 160 -12.15 20.40 -26.02
C GLU A 160 -10.76 20.33 -25.40
N LYS A 161 -10.64 20.72 -24.13
CA LYS A 161 -9.37 20.76 -23.39
C LYS A 161 -9.56 20.19 -21.98
N PRO A 162 -9.67 18.86 -21.85
CA PRO A 162 -9.58 18.20 -20.56
C PRO A 162 -8.31 18.63 -19.84
N VAL A 163 -8.39 18.79 -18.51
CA VAL A 163 -7.21 19.05 -17.68
C VAL A 163 -6.29 17.85 -17.73
N TRP A 164 -6.87 16.65 -17.75
CA TRP A 164 -6.16 15.40 -17.94
C TRP A 164 -7.01 14.43 -18.77
N LYS A 165 -6.37 13.57 -19.57
CA LYS A 165 -7.03 12.44 -20.24
C LYS A 165 -6.03 11.33 -20.58
N ASP A 166 -6.51 10.09 -20.55
CA ASP A 166 -5.77 8.93 -21.07
C ASP A 166 -6.75 7.80 -21.47
N THR A 167 -6.24 6.81 -22.19
CA THR A 167 -6.98 5.57 -22.49
C THR A 167 -7.22 4.79 -21.20
N LEU A 168 -8.49 4.48 -20.94
CA LEU A 168 -8.92 3.72 -19.78
C LEU A 168 -8.56 2.23 -19.95
N ALA A 169 -7.75 1.70 -19.03
CA ALA A 169 -7.64 0.27 -18.77
C ALA A 169 -8.82 -0.23 -17.92
N TYR A 170 -9.58 -1.20 -18.43
CA TYR A 170 -10.63 -1.88 -17.68
C TYR A 170 -10.08 -2.75 -16.55
N LYS A 171 -10.92 -3.11 -15.57
CA LYS A 171 -10.53 -3.89 -14.38
C LYS A 171 -9.36 -3.29 -13.59
N THR A 172 -9.15 -1.99 -13.75
CA THR A 172 -8.16 -1.20 -13.02
C THR A 172 -8.92 -0.27 -12.10
N TRP A 173 -8.54 -0.24 -10.83
CA TRP A 173 -9.03 0.77 -9.91
C TRP A 173 -8.33 2.09 -10.19
N TYR A 174 -9.11 3.14 -10.45
CA TYR A 174 -8.64 4.51 -10.54
C TYR A 174 -9.04 5.23 -9.26
N ASN A 175 -8.09 5.90 -8.62
CA ASN A 175 -8.33 6.76 -7.48
C ASN A 175 -8.23 8.20 -7.98
N VAL A 176 -9.26 9.01 -7.75
CA VAL A 176 -9.33 10.40 -8.21
C VAL A 176 -9.43 11.31 -7.01
N GLY A 177 -8.58 12.34 -6.97
CA GLY A 177 -8.68 13.48 -6.06
C GLY A 177 -9.05 14.74 -6.82
N VAL A 178 -9.95 15.54 -6.27
CA VAL A 178 -10.37 16.81 -6.84
C VAL A 178 -10.31 17.87 -5.76
N PHE A 179 -9.43 18.86 -5.95
CA PHE A 179 -9.35 20.05 -5.12
C PHE A 179 -9.97 21.23 -5.86
N VAL A 180 -10.92 21.91 -5.24
CA VAL A 180 -11.61 23.04 -5.87
C VAL A 180 -11.62 24.25 -4.96
N THR A 181 -11.23 25.39 -5.51
CA THR A 181 -11.40 26.71 -4.92
C THR A 181 -12.32 27.55 -5.81
N SER A 182 -12.62 28.78 -5.40
CA SER A 182 -13.34 29.72 -6.26
C SER A 182 -12.59 30.10 -7.54
N THR A 183 -11.28 29.85 -7.60
CA THR A 183 -10.42 30.27 -8.72
C THR A 183 -9.81 29.13 -9.52
N SER A 184 -9.64 27.95 -8.91
CA SER A 184 -8.98 26.82 -9.53
C SER A 184 -9.64 25.47 -9.27
N SER A 185 -9.39 24.52 -10.17
CA SER A 185 -9.73 23.10 -10.02
C SER A 185 -8.47 22.28 -10.30
N GLN A 186 -7.97 21.59 -9.28
CA GLN A 186 -6.83 20.67 -9.39
C GLN A 186 -7.31 19.24 -9.33
N PHE A 187 -6.65 18.39 -10.10
CA PHE A 187 -6.97 16.99 -10.25
C PHE A 187 -5.76 16.15 -9.90
N TYR A 188 -6.02 15.06 -9.22
CA TYR A 188 -5.05 14.08 -8.80
C TYR A 188 -5.55 12.69 -9.21
N LEU A 189 -4.64 11.83 -9.62
CA LEU A 189 -4.96 10.51 -10.12
C LEU A 189 -3.92 9.49 -9.65
N SER A 190 -4.36 8.29 -9.36
CA SER A 190 -3.50 7.11 -9.28
C SER A 190 -4.28 5.86 -9.69
N THR A 191 -3.57 4.75 -9.83
CA THR A 191 -4.17 3.45 -10.14
C THR A 191 -3.79 2.40 -9.11
N GLY A 192 -4.62 1.38 -8.93
CA GLY A 192 -4.36 0.35 -7.94
C GLY A 192 -4.19 0.96 -6.56
N ASP A 193 -3.19 0.50 -5.80
CA ASP A 193 -2.97 0.94 -4.42
C ASP A 193 -1.94 2.09 -4.31
N ASP A 194 -1.61 2.72 -5.44
CA ASP A 194 -0.68 3.84 -5.45
C ASP A 194 -1.29 5.11 -4.83
N LEU A 195 -0.44 5.95 -4.24
CA LEU A 195 -0.81 7.26 -3.72
C LEU A 195 -1.24 8.20 -4.86
N LEU A 196 -2.17 9.12 -4.56
CA LEU A 196 -2.64 10.12 -5.52
C LEU A 196 -1.49 11.04 -5.96
N GLU A 197 -1.31 11.18 -7.27
CA GLU A 197 -0.33 12.10 -7.86
C GLU A 197 -1.03 13.26 -8.58
N PHE A 198 -0.40 14.43 -8.63
CA PHE A 198 -0.93 15.59 -9.33
C PHE A 198 -1.04 15.33 -10.84
N ALA A 199 -2.27 15.37 -11.36
CA ALA A 199 -2.57 15.12 -12.77
C ALA A 199 -2.66 16.41 -13.59
N GLY A 200 -3.11 17.51 -12.98
CA GLY A 200 -3.19 18.82 -13.63
C GLY A 200 -4.10 19.81 -12.91
N GLU A 201 -4.12 21.06 -13.40
CA GLU A 201 -4.93 22.15 -12.84
C GLU A 201 -5.52 23.04 -13.94
N ASP A 202 -6.76 23.48 -13.74
CA ASP A 202 -7.30 24.69 -14.37
C ASP A 202 -7.23 25.85 -13.36
N THR A 203 -6.30 26.78 -13.57
CA THR A 203 -6.09 27.96 -12.69
C THR A 203 -7.12 29.06 -12.92
N ALA A 204 -8.09 28.86 -13.81
CA ALA A 204 -9.12 29.81 -14.18
C ALA A 204 -10.53 29.18 -14.16
N SER A 205 -10.74 28.14 -13.33
CA SER A 205 -12.01 27.44 -13.21
C SER A 205 -13.15 28.37 -12.76
N ASN A 206 -12.87 29.43 -11.99
CA ASN A 206 -13.85 30.45 -11.58
C ASN A 206 -15.21 29.83 -11.17
N CYS A 207 -15.17 28.82 -10.30
CA CYS A 207 -16.35 28.08 -9.89
C CYS A 207 -17.12 28.82 -8.79
N GLU A 208 -18.45 28.82 -8.86
CA GLU A 208 -19.31 29.34 -7.80
C GLU A 208 -19.46 28.29 -6.69
N ILE A 209 -18.37 28.06 -5.95
CA ILE A 209 -18.26 26.94 -5.00
C ILE A 209 -19.23 27.01 -3.81
N THR A 210 -19.80 28.18 -3.51
CA THR A 210 -20.80 28.34 -2.45
C THR A 210 -22.23 28.16 -2.96
N GLY A 211 -22.43 28.01 -4.28
CA GLY A 211 -23.73 27.89 -4.91
C GLY A 211 -24.33 26.48 -4.77
N ASP A 212 -25.66 26.39 -4.76
CA ASP A 212 -26.37 25.12 -4.57
C ASP A 212 -26.04 24.09 -5.66
N SER A 213 -25.89 24.53 -6.92
CA SER A 213 -25.50 23.66 -8.03
C SER A 213 -24.06 23.12 -7.94
N PHE A 214 -23.17 23.83 -7.25
CA PHE A 214 -21.84 23.27 -6.96
C PHE A 214 -21.93 22.26 -5.82
N GLY A 215 -22.71 22.57 -4.78
CA GLY A 215 -22.89 21.69 -3.63
C GLY A 215 -23.43 20.31 -3.99
N GLU A 216 -24.31 20.21 -5.00
CA GLU A 216 -24.87 18.93 -5.46
C GLU A 216 -23.87 18.14 -6.32
N HIS A 217 -23.53 16.93 -5.85
CA HIS A 217 -22.55 16.03 -6.43
C HIS A 217 -23.17 14.68 -6.79
N HIS A 218 -22.82 14.16 -7.95
CA HIS A 218 -23.38 12.96 -8.56
C HIS A 218 -22.29 11.92 -8.76
N PHE A 219 -22.55 10.67 -8.38
CA PHE A 219 -21.64 9.54 -8.54
C PHE A 219 -22.39 8.37 -9.15
N GLY A 220 -21.99 7.93 -10.34
CA GLY A 220 -22.68 6.88 -11.07
C GLY A 220 -22.51 6.99 -12.58
N PHE A 221 -23.61 6.97 -13.32
CA PHE A 221 -23.62 7.11 -14.78
C PHE A 221 -24.64 8.16 -15.20
N LEU A 222 -24.22 9.10 -16.04
CA LEU A 222 -25.08 9.98 -16.84
C LEU A 222 -24.60 9.98 -18.28
N SER A 223 -25.49 9.66 -19.21
CA SER A 223 -25.28 9.91 -20.64
C SER A 223 -26.39 10.80 -21.19
N PHE A 224 -26.01 11.78 -22.01
CA PHE A 224 -26.88 12.72 -22.69
C PHE A 224 -26.71 12.61 -24.19
N GLN A 225 -27.82 12.68 -24.92
CA GLN A 225 -27.82 12.84 -26.37
C GLN A 225 -28.90 13.86 -26.77
N GLU A 226 -28.64 14.60 -27.84
CA GLU A 226 -29.67 15.48 -28.41
C GLU A 226 -30.84 14.62 -28.94
N GLY A 227 -32.07 15.00 -28.58
CA GLY A 227 -33.27 14.25 -28.94
C GLY A 227 -33.53 13.05 -28.03
N LYS A 228 -33.93 11.90 -28.58
CA LYS A 228 -34.15 10.69 -27.78
C LYS A 228 -32.82 9.97 -27.62
N HIS A 229 -32.42 9.67 -26.37
CA HIS A 229 -31.26 8.84 -26.11
C HIS A 229 -31.43 7.47 -26.78
N ALA A 230 -30.41 7.02 -27.50
CA ALA A 230 -30.45 5.73 -28.17
C ALA A 230 -30.66 4.60 -27.16
N GLU A 231 -31.31 3.54 -27.60
CA GLU A 231 -31.56 2.37 -26.75
C GLU A 231 -30.23 1.65 -26.46
N MET A 232 -29.98 1.37 -25.19
CA MET A 232 -28.91 0.54 -24.67
C MET A 232 -29.30 -0.93 -24.82
N ASN A 233 -28.51 -1.72 -25.54
CA ASN A 233 -28.81 -3.14 -25.73
C ASN A 233 -28.45 -4.01 -24.52
N THR A 234 -27.66 -3.47 -23.61
CA THR A 234 -27.14 -4.13 -22.42
C THR A 234 -27.12 -3.14 -21.25
N THR A 235 -27.02 -3.69 -20.04
CA THR A 235 -26.75 -2.92 -18.83
C THR A 235 -25.26 -2.65 -18.75
N GLU A 236 -24.89 -1.39 -18.47
CA GLU A 236 -23.52 -1.02 -18.13
C GLU A 236 -23.37 -0.95 -16.60
N SER A 237 -22.17 -1.22 -16.10
CA SER A 237 -21.88 -1.29 -14.67
C SER A 237 -20.56 -0.59 -14.35
N ILE A 238 -20.54 0.13 -13.23
CA ILE A 238 -19.35 0.76 -12.65
C ILE A 238 -19.31 0.46 -11.16
N TRP A 239 -18.13 0.22 -10.63
CA TRP A 239 -17.89 0.01 -9.21
C TRP A 239 -17.32 1.28 -8.61
N PHE A 240 -17.84 1.71 -7.47
CA PHE A 240 -17.36 2.86 -6.70
C PHE A 240 -16.98 2.45 -5.27
N THR A 241 -15.96 3.12 -4.74
CA THR A 241 -15.57 3.06 -3.33
C THR A 241 -14.86 4.36 -2.92
N LYS A 242 -14.45 4.45 -1.64
CA LYS A 242 -13.65 5.55 -1.06
C LYS A 242 -14.17 6.96 -1.36
N LEU A 243 -15.48 7.16 -1.26
CA LEU A 243 -16.06 8.48 -1.44
C LEU A 243 -15.89 9.28 -0.15
N GLU A 244 -15.00 10.26 -0.16
CA GLU A 244 -14.70 11.11 0.99
C GLU A 244 -14.62 12.57 0.55
N VAL A 245 -15.14 13.47 1.38
CA VAL A 245 -15.11 14.91 1.12
C VAL A 245 -14.65 15.64 2.37
N LEU A 246 -13.57 16.40 2.25
CA LEU A 246 -12.91 17.10 3.34
C LEU A 246 -12.86 18.60 3.05
N VAL A 247 -12.81 19.40 4.10
CA VAL A 247 -12.19 20.72 4.01
C VAL A 247 -10.70 20.46 4.06
N GLU A 248 -9.95 20.82 3.02
CA GLU A 248 -8.49 20.75 3.12
C GLU A 248 -8.04 21.78 4.17
N GLU A 249 -7.88 21.33 5.42
CA GLU A 249 -7.17 22.10 6.42
C GLU A 249 -5.71 22.14 5.99
N GLN A 250 -5.24 23.33 5.61
CA GLN A 250 -3.85 23.58 5.22
C GLN A 250 -2.81 23.19 6.30
N GLU A 251 -3.24 22.75 7.49
CA GLU A 251 -2.38 22.34 8.61
C GLU A 251 -2.41 20.82 8.91
N GLN A 252 -3.37 20.03 8.39
CA GLN A 252 -3.45 18.60 8.74
C GLN A 252 -2.68 17.65 7.81
N VAL A 253 -2.14 18.13 6.70
CA VAL A 253 -1.24 17.29 5.88
C VAL A 253 0.09 17.07 6.60
N GLU A 254 0.59 18.03 7.38
CA GLU A 254 1.77 17.78 8.23
C GLU A 254 1.43 16.83 9.39
N GLU A 255 0.26 16.97 10.03
CA GLU A 255 -0.06 16.14 11.19
C GLU A 255 -0.53 14.70 10.81
N GLN A 256 -1.28 14.50 9.72
CA GLN A 256 -1.63 13.15 9.25
C GLN A 256 -0.45 12.43 8.58
N VAL A 257 0.45 13.15 7.89
CA VAL A 257 1.69 12.53 7.41
C VAL A 257 2.58 12.16 8.60
N VAL A 258 2.64 12.97 9.66
CA VAL A 258 3.37 12.59 10.88
C VAL A 258 2.74 11.37 11.56
N VAL A 259 1.42 11.31 11.72
CA VAL A 259 0.76 10.16 12.36
C VAL A 259 0.87 8.88 11.52
N LEU A 260 0.72 8.96 10.19
CA LEU A 260 0.88 7.79 9.32
C LEU A 260 2.34 7.35 9.20
N VAL A 261 3.29 8.29 9.24
CA VAL A 261 4.72 7.95 9.30
C VAL A 261 5.06 7.36 10.66
N GLU A 262 4.49 7.85 11.77
CA GLU A 262 4.71 7.26 13.10
C GLU A 262 4.14 5.84 13.20
N GLU A 263 2.92 5.58 12.73
CA GLU A 263 2.35 4.21 12.71
C GLU A 263 3.14 3.27 11.78
N GLN A 264 3.54 3.72 10.59
CA GLN A 264 4.34 2.91 9.66
C GLN A 264 5.77 2.69 10.17
N VAL A 265 6.35 3.66 10.88
CA VAL A 265 7.67 3.52 11.51
C VAL A 265 7.58 2.60 12.73
N GLU A 266 6.52 2.65 13.54
CA GLU A 266 6.33 1.69 14.63
C GLU A 266 6.21 0.25 14.09
N GLU A 267 5.41 0.02 13.05
CA GLU A 267 5.26 -1.32 12.44
C GLU A 267 6.59 -1.83 11.84
N LEU A 268 7.32 -0.98 11.12
CA LEU A 268 8.64 -1.33 10.59
C LEU A 268 9.70 -1.52 11.68
N VAL A 269 9.62 -0.77 12.79
CA VAL A 269 10.52 -0.94 13.93
C VAL A 269 10.21 -2.22 14.68
N GLU A 270 8.94 -2.60 14.85
CA GLU A 270 8.56 -3.90 15.43
C GLU A 270 9.08 -5.05 14.55
N GLU A 271 8.89 -5.00 13.23
CA GLU A 271 9.39 -6.03 12.30
C GLU A 271 10.93 -6.14 12.32
N LEU A 272 11.65 -5.00 12.30
CA LEU A 272 13.11 -4.97 12.41
C LEU A 272 13.62 -5.45 13.78
N VAL A 273 12.89 -5.19 14.86
CA VAL A 273 13.25 -5.66 16.20
C VAL A 273 13.05 -7.17 16.29
N GLU A 274 11.96 -7.72 15.73
CA GLU A 274 11.78 -9.18 15.65
C GLU A 274 12.89 -9.84 14.83
N GLU A 275 13.24 -9.30 13.66
CA GLU A 275 14.33 -9.81 12.82
C GLU A 275 15.69 -9.74 13.54
N LEU A 276 15.99 -8.64 14.24
CA LEU A 276 17.23 -8.49 15.02
C LEU A 276 17.28 -9.42 16.24
N VAL A 277 16.14 -9.71 16.88
CA VAL A 277 16.07 -10.68 17.97
C VAL A 277 16.33 -12.09 17.44
N GLU A 278 15.74 -12.46 16.30
CA GLU A 278 16.01 -13.75 15.66
C GLU A 278 17.48 -13.87 15.21
N GLU A 279 18.09 -12.80 14.67
CA GLU A 279 19.51 -12.78 14.33
C GLU A 279 20.41 -12.85 15.58
N GLN A 280 20.04 -12.17 16.68
CA GLN A 280 20.78 -12.27 17.94
C GLN A 280 20.71 -13.68 18.54
N GLU A 281 19.55 -14.33 18.53
CA GLU A 281 19.42 -15.72 18.98
C GLU A 281 20.28 -16.65 18.12
N GLN A 282 20.34 -16.45 16.81
CA GLN A 282 21.24 -17.23 15.93
C GLN A 282 22.73 -16.97 16.23
N VAL A 283 23.11 -15.73 16.54
CA VAL A 283 24.48 -15.39 16.94
C VAL A 283 24.83 -16.00 18.29
N GLU A 284 23.93 -15.99 19.28
CA GLU A 284 24.16 -16.65 20.57
C GLU A 284 24.36 -18.16 20.40
N VAL A 285 23.55 -18.82 19.57
CA VAL A 285 23.73 -20.24 19.24
C VAL A 285 25.09 -20.51 18.58
N LEU A 286 25.52 -19.65 17.64
CA LEU A 286 26.82 -19.80 16.98
C LEU A 286 28.00 -19.54 17.93
N VAL A 287 27.85 -18.63 18.90
CA VAL A 287 28.87 -18.38 19.94
C VAL A 287 28.97 -19.58 20.88
N GLU A 288 27.84 -20.15 21.31
CA GLU A 288 27.83 -21.37 22.13
C GLU A 288 28.43 -22.57 21.37
N GLU A 289 28.13 -22.72 20.08
CA GLU A 289 28.77 -23.75 19.23
C GLU A 289 30.28 -23.51 19.07
N GLN A 290 30.71 -22.26 18.92
CA GLN A 290 32.13 -21.92 18.84
C GLN A 290 32.87 -22.20 20.15
N GLU A 291 32.29 -21.86 21.30
CA GLU A 291 32.87 -22.18 22.61
C GLU A 291 33.00 -23.71 22.81
N GLN A 292 32.01 -24.49 22.39
CA GLN A 292 32.09 -25.95 22.43
C GLN A 292 33.18 -26.51 21.50
N VAL A 293 33.38 -25.91 20.32
CA VAL A 293 34.45 -26.30 19.40
C VAL A 293 35.81 -25.93 19.98
N GLU A 294 35.97 -24.75 20.58
CA GLU A 294 37.21 -24.35 21.25
C GLU A 294 37.55 -25.28 22.42
N GLU A 295 36.57 -25.67 23.24
CA GLU A 295 36.75 -26.61 24.34
C GLU A 295 37.16 -28.01 23.82
N GLN A 296 36.55 -28.49 22.73
CA GLN A 296 36.95 -29.75 22.08
C GLN A 296 38.35 -29.68 21.47
N VAL A 297 38.73 -28.55 20.86
CA VAL A 297 40.07 -28.35 20.30
C VAL A 297 41.12 -28.34 21.42
N VAL A 298 40.84 -27.72 22.56
CA VAL A 298 41.75 -27.75 23.72
C VAL A 298 41.97 -29.19 24.20
N VAL A 299 40.90 -29.99 24.33
CA VAL A 299 41.01 -31.41 24.74
C VAL A 299 41.82 -32.22 23.73
N LEU A 300 41.56 -32.05 22.42
CA LEU A 300 42.30 -32.77 21.37
C LEU A 300 43.79 -32.37 21.31
N VAL A 301 44.11 -31.10 21.57
CA VAL A 301 45.49 -30.62 21.63
C VAL A 301 46.19 -31.14 22.88
N GLU A 302 45.51 -31.20 24.03
CA GLU A 302 46.06 -31.80 25.25
C GLU A 302 46.35 -33.30 25.06
N GLU A 303 45.44 -34.07 24.46
CA GLU A 303 45.67 -35.49 24.15
C GLU A 303 46.84 -35.68 23.17
N GLN A 304 46.92 -34.88 22.10
CA GLN A 304 48.03 -34.97 21.14
C GLN A 304 49.38 -34.56 21.74
N VAL A 305 49.39 -33.64 22.69
CA VAL A 305 50.60 -33.23 23.40
C VAL A 305 51.02 -34.31 24.39
N GLU A 306 50.08 -34.96 25.10
CA GLU A 306 50.38 -36.11 25.96
C GLU A 306 51.00 -37.26 25.17
N ASP A 307 50.42 -37.63 24.02
CA ASP A 307 50.95 -38.69 23.14
C ASP A 307 52.38 -38.37 22.66
N GLN A 308 52.65 -37.12 22.26
CA GLN A 308 54.00 -36.70 21.83
C GLN A 308 55.00 -36.63 22.99
N VAL A 309 54.56 -36.28 24.19
CA VAL A 309 55.40 -36.28 25.38
C VAL A 309 55.75 -37.71 25.78
N GLU A 310 54.82 -38.67 25.68
CA GLU A 310 55.08 -40.08 25.96
C GLU A 310 56.10 -40.67 24.97
N GLU A 311 55.98 -40.36 23.67
CA GLU A 311 56.95 -40.75 22.64
C GLU A 311 58.35 -40.18 22.92
N LEU A 312 58.45 -38.90 23.32
CA LEU A 312 59.73 -38.27 23.65
C LEU A 312 60.37 -38.84 24.93
N VAL A 313 59.56 -39.27 25.90
CA VAL A 313 60.07 -39.95 27.10
C VAL A 313 60.63 -41.32 26.75
N GLU A 314 59.96 -42.09 25.89
CA GLU A 314 60.49 -43.37 25.40
C GLU A 314 61.79 -43.19 24.60
N GLU A 315 61.88 -42.17 23.75
CA GLU A 315 63.13 -41.85 23.03
C GLU A 315 64.25 -41.44 23.99
N GLN A 316 63.93 -40.68 25.04
CA GLN A 316 64.92 -40.25 26.03
C GLN A 316 65.45 -41.44 26.85
N GLU A 317 64.60 -42.40 27.23
CA GLU A 317 65.03 -43.64 27.88
C GLU A 317 65.96 -44.47 26.96
N GLN A 318 65.66 -44.56 25.67
CA GLN A 318 66.53 -45.25 24.71
C GLN A 318 67.90 -44.56 24.56
N VAL A 319 67.94 -43.23 24.61
CA VAL A 319 69.19 -42.47 24.58
C VAL A 319 70.00 -42.68 25.87
N GLU A 320 69.38 -42.75 27.04
CA GLU A 320 70.09 -43.05 28.29
C GLU A 320 70.75 -44.43 28.27
N VAL A 321 70.06 -45.45 27.71
CA VAL A 321 70.63 -46.80 27.53
C VAL A 321 71.86 -46.76 26.61
N LEU A 322 71.77 -46.05 25.48
CA LEU A 322 72.89 -45.90 24.54
C LEU A 322 74.06 -45.12 25.13
N VAL A 323 73.80 -44.08 25.94
CA VAL A 323 74.83 -43.33 26.64
C VAL A 323 75.53 -44.20 27.68
N GLU A 324 74.82 -45.12 28.33
CA GLU A 324 75.41 -46.07 29.27
C GLU A 324 76.29 -47.10 28.55
N GLU A 325 75.89 -47.62 27.38
CA GLU A 325 76.73 -48.48 26.55
C GLU A 325 78.03 -47.78 26.09
N VAL A 326 77.92 -46.54 25.59
CA VAL A 326 79.10 -45.75 25.17
C VAL A 326 80.02 -45.44 26.35
N ARG A 327 79.46 -45.24 27.55
CA ARG A 327 80.24 -45.00 28.76
C ARG A 327 81.03 -46.23 29.20
N VAL A 328 80.49 -47.44 28.98
CA VAL A 328 81.21 -48.70 29.21
C VAL A 328 82.37 -48.83 28.22
N GLU A 329 82.14 -48.58 26.92
CA GLU A 329 83.22 -48.60 25.91
C GLU A 329 84.31 -47.56 26.19
N ALA A 330 83.94 -46.34 26.59
CA ALA A 330 84.89 -45.28 26.92
C ALA A 330 85.72 -45.59 28.19
N GLN A 331 85.19 -46.36 29.15
CA GLN A 331 85.98 -46.86 30.27
C GLN A 331 87.00 -47.92 29.85
N GLU A 332 86.69 -48.75 28.85
CA GLU A 332 87.65 -49.70 28.28
C GLU A 332 88.79 -48.96 27.55
N ASP A 333 88.49 -47.88 26.83
CA ASP A 333 89.51 -47.07 26.14
C ASP A 333 90.35 -46.18 27.08
N MET A 334 89.79 -45.71 28.20
CA MET A 334 90.53 -44.90 29.16
C MET A 334 91.56 -45.72 29.98
N VAL A 335 91.34 -47.03 30.11
CA VAL A 335 92.37 -47.96 30.65
C VAL A 335 93.56 -48.08 29.69
N LEU A 336 93.34 -47.91 28.38
CA LEU A 336 94.40 -47.91 27.38
C LEU A 336 95.14 -46.56 27.28
N GLY A 337 94.44 -45.44 27.54
CA GLY A 337 95.01 -44.08 27.44
C GLY A 337 95.93 -43.64 28.59
N LEU A 338 95.69 -44.11 29.83
CA LEU A 338 96.53 -43.75 30.98
C LEU A 338 97.94 -44.38 30.96
N TRP A 339 98.24 -45.25 30.00
CA TRP A 339 99.61 -45.69 29.72
C TRP A 339 100.44 -44.65 28.95
N MET A 340 99.87 -43.55 28.44
CA MET A 340 100.59 -42.64 27.52
C MET A 340 100.92 -41.24 28.07
N GLU A 341 100.32 -40.75 29.16
CA GLU A 341 100.50 -39.36 29.63
C GLU A 341 101.56 -39.14 30.73
N GLU A 342 102.54 -40.05 30.84
CA GLU A 342 103.76 -39.83 31.63
C GLU A 342 104.76 -38.85 30.98
N VAL A 343 104.40 -38.18 29.87
CA VAL A 343 105.39 -37.60 28.93
C VAL A 343 105.40 -36.06 28.79
N SER A 344 104.43 -35.29 29.29
CA SER A 344 104.29 -33.87 28.87
C SER A 344 104.32 -32.80 29.98
N VAL A 345 104.93 -33.09 31.12
CA VAL A 345 105.28 -32.08 32.15
C VAL A 345 106.61 -31.43 31.76
N ASP A 346 106.68 -30.41 30.88
CA ASP A 346 107.92 -29.59 30.84
C ASP A 346 107.97 -28.24 30.08
N HIS A 347 106.88 -27.61 29.62
CA HIS A 347 107.05 -26.42 28.76
C HIS A 347 106.14 -25.22 28.99
N HIS A 348 106.66 -24.24 29.74
CA HIS A 348 106.32 -22.80 29.71
C HIS A 348 105.03 -22.39 30.45
N LEU A 349 105.02 -21.82 31.66
CA LEU A 349 106.04 -21.22 32.52
C LEU A 349 106.96 -20.18 31.85
N GLN A 350 106.40 -19.21 31.12
CA GLN A 350 107.03 -17.89 30.96
C GLN A 350 106.01 -16.89 30.39
N GLN A 351 106.05 -15.65 30.89
CA GLN A 351 105.26 -14.47 30.48
C GLN A 351 103.93 -14.21 31.21
N LYS A 352 104.01 -14.16 32.55
CA LYS A 352 103.51 -12.98 33.29
C LYS A 352 104.60 -11.90 33.20
N VAL A 353 104.32 -10.71 32.66
CA VAL A 353 104.96 -9.40 32.93
C VAL A 353 104.44 -8.36 31.91
N ASN A 354 103.97 -7.21 32.44
CA ASN A 354 103.55 -5.93 31.80
C ASN A 354 102.10 -5.88 31.26
N ALA A 355 101.10 -5.32 31.95
CA ALA A 355 100.92 -3.94 32.47
C ALA A 355 100.65 -2.89 31.39
N PHE A 356 99.38 -2.48 31.22
CA PHE A 356 98.84 -1.12 31.44
C PHE A 356 97.32 -1.12 31.32
#